data_AF-A0A2X2UM24-F1
#
_entry.id   AF-A0A2X2UM24-F1
#
_cell.length_a   1.000
_cell.length_b   1.000
_cell.length_c   1.000
_cell.angle_alpha   90.00
_cell.angle_beta   90.00
_cell.angle_gamma   90.00
#
_symmetry.space_group_name_H-M   'P 1'
#
loop_
_entity.id
_entity.type
_entity.pdbx_description
1 polymer ?
#
loop_
_entity_poly.entity_id
_entity_poly.type
_entity_poly.pdbx_seq_one_letter_code
_entity_poly.pdbx_strand_id
1 'polypeptide(L)'
;MFRIFGLSYNKIRMVAPAIGGAFGDKLEVTVEPAAAVLSRMTGKPVKAEYNRKESILSTRVRHASVNYVKTGFMKDGTLKAVDFKVYTNTGAMRGYGSPRVYFGWQRQMQKIADFLRMDMADLQMKNMVDPDSCDSIFHKPRGNPRPKDCLKRAPELIDYEACLKEQEATRNIDIVSRRQSICCGGTLLSGLCRGPL
;
A
#
# COMPACT_ATOMS: atom_id res chain seq x y z
N MET A 1 15.30 -23.64 -9.55
CA MET A 1 16.32 -24.71 -9.38
C MET A 1 16.11 -25.92 -10.27
N PHE A 2 15.04 -26.70 -10.10
CA PHE A 2 14.84 -27.94 -10.87
C PHE A 2 14.84 -27.69 -12.39
N ARG A 3 14.09 -26.67 -12.85
CA ARG A 3 14.11 -26.19 -14.25
C ARG A 3 15.47 -25.67 -14.70
N ILE A 4 16.14 -24.89 -13.86
CA ILE A 4 17.43 -24.25 -14.18
C ILE A 4 18.51 -25.30 -14.43
N PHE A 5 18.47 -26.43 -13.71
CA PHE A 5 19.53 -27.43 -13.72
C PHE A 5 19.13 -28.77 -14.35
N GLY A 6 17.92 -28.90 -14.87
CA GLY A 6 17.41 -30.17 -15.42
C GLY A 6 17.34 -31.30 -14.40
N LEU A 7 17.16 -30.98 -13.11
CA LEU A 7 17.13 -31.97 -12.03
C LEU A 7 15.69 -32.34 -11.68
N SER A 8 15.50 -33.59 -11.26
CA SER A 8 14.25 -34.01 -10.62
C SER A 8 14.08 -33.34 -9.25
N TYR A 9 12.84 -33.07 -8.86
CA TYR A 9 12.49 -32.39 -7.60
C TYR A 9 13.11 -33.05 -6.36
N ASN A 10 13.12 -34.39 -6.32
CA ASN A 10 13.69 -35.17 -5.21
C ASN A 10 15.22 -35.03 -5.05
N LYS A 11 15.92 -34.45 -6.03
CA LYS A 11 17.36 -34.19 -5.94
C LYS A 11 17.69 -32.84 -5.31
N ILE A 12 16.68 -32.02 -4.98
CA ILE A 12 16.86 -30.66 -4.44
C ILE A 12 16.11 -30.56 -3.11
N ARG A 13 16.84 -30.27 -2.03
CA ARG A 13 16.26 -29.98 -0.71
C ARG A 13 16.46 -28.49 -0.40
N MET A 14 15.37 -27.77 -0.14
CA MET A 14 15.43 -26.43 0.43
C MET A 14 15.10 -26.48 1.92
N VAL A 15 15.93 -25.83 2.73
CA VAL A 15 15.73 -25.67 4.18
C VAL A 15 15.62 -24.17 4.44
N ALA A 16 14.47 -23.70 4.90
CA ALA A 16 14.21 -22.30 5.22
C ALA A 16 14.17 -22.13 6.76
N PRO A 17 15.27 -21.70 7.40
CA PRO A 17 15.28 -21.42 8.83
C PRO A 17 14.54 -20.11 9.14
N ALA A 18 14.40 -19.79 10.43
CA ALA A 18 13.95 -18.47 10.85
C ALA A 18 14.85 -17.38 10.25
N ILE A 19 14.24 -16.43 9.56
CA ILE A 19 14.94 -15.34 8.88
C ILE A 19 14.75 -14.02 9.64
N GLY A 20 15.82 -13.23 9.75
CA GLY A 20 15.80 -11.88 10.35
C GLY A 20 15.09 -10.83 9.47
N GLY A 21 13.81 -11.06 9.17
CA GLY A 21 12.98 -10.20 8.32
C GLY A 21 13.17 -10.43 6.81
N ALA A 22 12.06 -10.41 6.07
CA ALA A 22 12.02 -10.52 4.60
C ALA A 22 11.48 -9.24 3.93
N PHE A 23 10.39 -8.69 4.46
CA PHE A 23 9.72 -7.48 3.96
C PHE A 23 9.40 -7.47 2.45
N GLY A 24 9.32 -8.64 1.81
CA GLY A 24 9.02 -8.81 0.38
C GLY A 24 10.22 -9.17 -0.49
N ASP A 25 11.44 -8.83 -0.07
CA ASP A 25 12.65 -9.01 -0.87
C ASP A 25 13.06 -10.49 -0.99
N LYS A 26 12.92 -11.26 0.09
CA LYS A 26 13.25 -12.70 0.15
C LYS A 26 12.16 -13.63 -0.40
N LEU A 27 11.28 -13.12 -1.24
CA LEU A 27 10.23 -13.91 -1.90
C LEU A 27 10.62 -14.28 -3.33
N GLU A 28 11.51 -13.49 -3.95
CA GLU A 28 12.08 -13.79 -5.24
C GLU A 28 13.41 -14.54 -5.07
N VAL A 29 13.69 -15.40 -6.04
CA VAL A 29 14.95 -16.14 -6.12
C VAL A 29 16.00 -15.21 -6.73
N THR A 30 17.00 -14.81 -5.93
CA THR A 30 18.00 -13.80 -6.32
C THR A 30 19.41 -14.37 -6.27
N VAL A 31 19.91 -14.68 -5.08
CA VAL A 31 21.29 -15.16 -4.84
C VAL A 31 21.43 -16.67 -4.93
N GLU A 32 20.34 -17.40 -4.70
CA GLU A 32 20.33 -18.86 -4.64
C GLU A 32 20.82 -19.53 -5.94
N PRO A 33 20.41 -19.08 -7.15
CA PRO A 33 20.88 -19.65 -8.41
C PRO A 33 22.39 -19.54 -8.58
N ALA A 34 22.94 -18.36 -8.27
CA ALA A 34 24.37 -18.10 -8.38
C ALA A 34 25.17 -19.01 -7.42
N ALA A 35 24.75 -19.09 -6.16
CA ALA A 35 25.40 -19.95 -5.16
C ALA A 35 25.37 -21.44 -5.57
N ALA A 36 24.27 -21.91 -6.14
CA ALA A 36 24.16 -23.29 -6.59
C ALA A 36 24.98 -23.60 -7.86
N VAL A 37 25.06 -22.66 -8.81
CA VAL A 37 25.95 -22.80 -9.97
C VAL A 37 27.41 -22.93 -9.50
N LEU A 38 27.85 -22.03 -8.61
CA LEU A 38 29.21 -22.06 -8.07
C LEU A 38 29.50 -23.36 -7.30
N SER A 39 28.53 -23.85 -6.53
CA SER A 39 28.69 -25.12 -5.81
C SER A 39 28.83 -26.32 -6.76
N ARG A 40 28.07 -26.35 -7.87
CA ARG A 40 28.20 -27.41 -8.89
C ARG A 40 29.52 -27.35 -9.65
N MET A 41 30.01 -26.15 -9.97
CA MET A 41 31.27 -25.98 -10.69
C MET A 41 32.49 -26.35 -9.84
N THR A 42 32.45 -26.01 -8.55
CA THR A 42 33.57 -26.26 -7.63
C THR A 42 33.53 -27.64 -6.99
N GLY A 43 32.39 -28.33 -7.04
CA GLY A 43 32.16 -29.58 -6.31
C GLY A 43 32.16 -29.42 -4.78
N LYS A 44 32.10 -28.18 -4.28
CA LYS A 44 32.23 -27.83 -2.86
C LYS A 44 30.99 -27.07 -2.37
N PRO A 45 30.68 -27.12 -1.07
CA PRO A 45 29.65 -26.26 -0.48
C PRO A 45 30.01 -24.78 -0.65
N VAL A 46 29.04 -23.96 -1.08
CA VAL A 46 29.21 -22.51 -1.26
C VAL A 46 28.23 -21.77 -0.35
N LYS A 47 28.73 -20.77 0.36
CA LYS A 47 27.93 -19.81 1.13
C LYS A 47 28.03 -18.44 0.45
N ALA A 48 26.89 -17.85 0.11
CA ALA A 48 26.81 -16.48 -0.38
C ALA A 48 26.25 -15.58 0.73
N GLU A 49 26.99 -14.53 1.06
CA GLU A 49 26.60 -13.54 2.06
C GLU A 49 26.81 -12.16 1.46
N TYR A 50 25.74 -11.36 1.41
CA TYR A 50 25.81 -9.99 0.93
C TYR A 50 26.06 -9.03 2.08
N ASN A 51 26.94 -8.07 1.84
CA ASN A 51 27.02 -6.89 2.68
C ASN A 51 25.81 -5.96 2.43
N ARG A 52 25.69 -4.89 3.24
CA ARG A 52 24.56 -3.96 3.14
C ARG A 52 24.49 -3.26 1.77
N LYS A 53 25.62 -2.91 1.16
CA LYS A 53 25.64 -2.23 -0.15
C LYS A 53 25.22 -3.19 -1.26
N GLU A 54 25.76 -4.40 -1.26
CA GLU A 54 25.42 -5.46 -2.20
C GLU A 54 23.95 -5.83 -2.10
N SER A 55 23.39 -5.98 -0.89
CA SER A 55 21.96 -6.26 -0.75
C SER A 55 21.09 -5.16 -1.39
N ILE A 56 21.39 -3.88 -1.18
CA ILE A 56 20.61 -2.79 -1.79
C ILE A 56 20.74 -2.75 -3.32
N LEU A 57 21.92 -3.06 -3.86
CA LEU A 57 22.20 -2.99 -5.30
C LEU A 57 21.73 -4.24 -6.06
N SER A 58 21.85 -5.41 -5.45
CA SER A 58 21.66 -6.71 -6.10
C SER A 58 20.29 -7.33 -5.81
N THR A 59 19.56 -6.86 -4.79
CA THR A 59 18.21 -7.37 -4.48
C THR A 59 17.12 -6.38 -4.92
N ARG A 60 15.86 -6.75 -4.68
CA ARG A 60 14.71 -5.99 -5.16
C ARG A 60 14.32 -4.96 -4.11
N VAL A 61 14.38 -3.69 -4.50
CA VAL A 61 13.83 -2.58 -3.72
C VAL A 61 12.40 -2.26 -4.15
N ARG A 62 11.72 -1.42 -3.36
CA ARG A 62 10.37 -0.93 -3.69
C ARG A 62 10.40 -0.15 -5.01
N HIS A 63 9.48 -0.49 -5.91
CA HIS A 63 9.31 0.21 -7.19
C HIS A 63 8.82 1.63 -7.02
N ALA A 64 9.45 2.53 -7.76
CA ALA A 64 8.89 3.85 -8.02
C ALA A 64 7.59 3.72 -8.83
N SER A 65 6.66 4.63 -8.59
CA SER A 65 5.39 4.69 -9.32
C SER A 65 5.00 6.11 -9.66
N VAL A 66 4.42 6.29 -10.83
CA VAL A 66 3.76 7.52 -11.27
C VAL A 66 2.25 7.26 -11.30
N ASN A 67 1.50 8.04 -10.52
CA ASN A 67 0.05 7.93 -10.40
C ASN A 67 -0.62 9.10 -11.12
N TYR A 68 -1.50 8.80 -12.08
CA TYR A 68 -2.40 9.77 -12.72
C TYR A 68 -3.81 9.51 -12.19
N VAL A 69 -4.40 10.52 -11.54
CA VAL A 69 -5.69 10.38 -10.87
C VAL A 69 -6.63 11.48 -11.34
N LYS A 70 -7.82 11.07 -11.78
CA LYS A 70 -8.94 11.97 -12.07
C LYS A 70 -10.14 11.52 -11.24
N THR A 71 -10.82 12.47 -10.60
CA THR A 71 -11.94 12.18 -9.71
C THR A 71 -13.08 13.13 -9.97
N GLY A 72 -14.28 12.60 -10.18
CA GLY A 72 -15.53 13.35 -10.23
C GLY A 72 -16.22 13.28 -8.87
N PHE A 73 -16.54 14.44 -8.30
CA PHE A 73 -17.16 14.57 -6.99
C PHE A 73 -18.21 15.69 -6.98
N MET A 74 -19.18 15.54 -6.08
CA MET A 74 -20.24 16.52 -5.85
C MET A 74 -19.79 17.58 -4.84
N LYS A 75 -20.45 18.75 -4.83
CA LYS A 75 -20.16 19.83 -3.86
C LYS A 75 -20.30 19.41 -2.40
N ASP A 76 -21.11 18.40 -2.14
CA ASP A 76 -21.34 17.84 -0.80
C ASP A 76 -20.24 16.84 -0.38
N GLY A 77 -19.23 16.59 -1.21
CA GLY A 77 -18.15 15.64 -0.94
C GLY A 77 -18.44 14.19 -1.35
N THR A 78 -19.58 13.90 -1.98
CA THR A 78 -19.86 12.55 -2.52
C THR A 78 -19.02 12.27 -3.77
N LEU A 79 -18.25 11.19 -3.76
CA LEU A 79 -17.47 10.74 -4.93
C LEU A 79 -18.36 9.97 -5.91
N LYS A 80 -18.23 10.26 -7.21
CA LYS A 80 -19.03 9.64 -8.27
C LYS A 80 -18.22 8.86 -9.28
N ALA A 81 -17.03 9.33 -9.63
CA ALA A 81 -16.19 8.70 -10.64
C ALA A 81 -14.72 8.79 -10.26
N VAL A 82 -13.96 7.75 -10.59
CA VAL A 82 -12.51 7.71 -10.41
C VAL A 82 -11.88 7.05 -11.64
N ASP A 83 -10.97 7.75 -12.30
CA ASP A 83 -10.05 7.20 -13.30
C ASP A 83 -8.64 7.25 -12.69
N PHE A 84 -8.02 6.08 -12.54
CA PHE A 84 -6.77 5.91 -11.83
C PHE A 84 -5.80 5.08 -12.67
N LYS A 85 -4.73 5.72 -13.15
CA LYS A 85 -3.69 5.07 -13.96
C LYS A 85 -2.37 5.07 -13.19
N VAL A 86 -1.75 3.91 -13.06
CA VAL A 86 -0.51 3.75 -12.30
C VAL A 86 0.54 3.10 -13.18
N TYR A 87 1.65 3.80 -13.36
CA TYR A 87 2.84 3.26 -13.99
C TYR A 87 3.82 2.90 -12.87
N THR A 88 4.21 1.63 -12.80
CA THR A 88 5.16 1.12 -11.79
C THR A 88 6.30 0.39 -12.48
N ASN A 89 7.51 0.55 -11.94
CA ASN A 89 8.60 -0.38 -12.26
C ASN A 89 8.33 -1.76 -11.57
N THR A 90 9.04 -2.82 -11.97
CA THR A 90 8.71 -4.22 -11.64
C THR A 90 9.45 -4.80 -10.43
N GLY A 91 8.72 -5.44 -9.51
CA GLY A 91 9.23 -6.35 -8.44
C GLY A 91 8.43 -6.36 -7.12
N ALA A 92 8.84 -7.19 -6.15
CA ALA A 92 8.13 -7.39 -4.88
C ALA A 92 8.69 -6.56 -3.70
N MET A 93 7.78 -6.00 -2.87
CA MET A 93 8.09 -5.40 -1.56
C MET A 93 6.81 -5.38 -0.72
N ARG A 94 6.91 -5.33 0.63
CA ARG A 94 5.77 -5.34 1.56
C ARG A 94 4.66 -4.37 1.10
N GLY A 95 3.46 -4.93 0.93
CA GLY A 95 2.26 -4.26 0.41
C GLY A 95 1.99 -4.47 -1.09
N TYR A 96 2.93 -5.03 -1.87
CA TYR A 96 2.71 -5.44 -3.27
C TYR A 96 2.02 -4.39 -4.14
N GLY A 97 2.49 -3.15 -4.07
CA GLY A 97 1.98 -2.04 -4.86
C GLY A 97 0.76 -1.33 -4.31
N SER A 98 0.01 -1.94 -3.39
CA SER A 98 -1.11 -1.26 -2.73
C SER A 98 -0.71 0.06 -2.07
N PRO A 99 0.41 0.17 -1.30
CA PRO A 99 0.81 1.45 -0.69
C PRO A 99 1.03 2.58 -1.70
N ARG A 100 1.43 2.26 -2.94
CA ARG A 100 1.68 3.25 -3.99
C ARG A 100 0.38 3.84 -4.52
N VAL A 101 -0.61 2.99 -4.72
CA VAL A 101 -1.97 3.36 -5.12
C VAL A 101 -2.66 4.14 -3.99
N TYR A 102 -2.58 3.63 -2.76
CA TYR A 102 -3.17 4.29 -1.59
C TYR A 102 -2.57 5.67 -1.36
N PHE A 103 -1.25 5.85 -1.52
CA PHE A 103 -0.65 7.17 -1.42
C PHE A 103 -1.21 8.15 -2.46
N GLY A 104 -1.26 7.75 -3.74
CA GLY A 104 -1.82 8.59 -4.79
C GLY A 104 -3.30 8.94 -4.55
N TRP A 105 -4.06 7.96 -4.08
CA TRP A 105 -5.47 8.13 -3.73
C TRP A 105 -5.68 9.05 -2.52
N GLN A 106 -4.95 8.82 -1.43
CA GLN A 106 -5.04 9.66 -0.23
C GLN A 106 -4.62 11.11 -0.52
N ARG A 107 -3.61 11.30 -1.37
CA ARG A 107 -3.22 12.64 -1.80
C ARG A 107 -4.31 13.33 -2.61
N GLN A 108 -5.00 12.60 -3.48
CA GLN A 108 -6.14 13.12 -4.23
C GLN A 108 -7.31 13.48 -3.31
N MET A 109 -7.63 12.60 -2.36
CA MET A 109 -8.68 12.85 -1.36
C MET A 109 -8.39 14.09 -0.53
N GLN A 110 -7.14 14.28 -0.08
CA GLN A 110 -6.76 15.50 0.64
C GLN A 110 -6.93 16.76 -0.21
N LYS A 111 -6.62 16.72 -1.51
CA LYS A 111 -6.85 17.85 -2.42
C LYS A 111 -8.34 18.17 -2.55
N ILE A 112 -9.20 17.15 -2.59
CA ILE A 112 -10.66 17.31 -2.65
C ILE A 112 -11.17 17.91 -1.33
N ALA A 113 -10.72 17.39 -0.19
CA ALA A 113 -11.04 17.92 1.14
C ALA A 113 -10.66 19.40 1.27
N ASP A 114 -9.42 19.73 0.89
CA ASP A 114 -8.92 21.11 0.89
C ASP A 114 -9.76 22.03 -0.03
N PHE A 115 -10.15 21.54 -1.23
CA PHE A 115 -10.99 22.28 -2.17
C PHE A 115 -12.40 22.53 -1.64
N LEU A 116 -12.99 21.53 -0.99
CA LEU A 116 -14.33 21.62 -0.39
C LEU A 116 -14.34 22.29 0.99
N ARG A 117 -13.16 22.61 1.55
CA ARG A 117 -12.98 23.07 2.93
C ARG A 117 -13.64 22.12 3.94
N MET A 118 -13.51 20.82 3.68
CA MET A 118 -14.05 19.73 4.50
C MET A 118 -12.89 19.04 5.22
N ASP A 119 -13.12 18.54 6.44
CA ASP A 119 -12.13 17.69 7.10
C ASP A 119 -11.96 16.37 6.33
N MET A 120 -10.73 15.86 6.32
CA MET A 120 -10.39 14.66 5.58
C MET A 120 -11.05 13.40 6.17
N ALA A 121 -11.20 13.31 7.49
CA ALA A 121 -11.90 12.21 8.15
C ALA A 121 -13.39 12.24 7.80
N ASP A 122 -14.01 13.42 7.75
CA ASP A 122 -15.42 13.56 7.33
C ASP A 122 -15.63 13.12 5.88
N LEU A 123 -14.76 13.57 4.97
CA LEU A 123 -14.80 13.18 3.57
C LEU A 123 -14.63 11.65 3.40
N GLN A 124 -13.73 11.05 4.18
CA GLN A 124 -13.54 9.60 4.19
C GLN A 124 -14.76 8.87 4.75
N MET A 125 -15.31 9.32 5.88
CA MET A 125 -16.49 8.71 6.50
C MET A 125 -17.67 8.65 5.53
N LYS A 126 -17.87 9.74 4.78
CA LYS A 126 -18.94 9.85 3.79
C LYS A 126 -18.82 8.85 2.64
N ASN A 127 -17.60 8.54 2.20
CA ASN A 127 -17.36 7.73 1.00
C ASN A 127 -16.89 6.29 1.31
N MET A 128 -16.67 5.95 2.57
CA MET A 128 -16.23 4.62 2.96
C MET A 128 -17.25 3.52 2.66
N VAL A 129 -16.68 2.36 2.34
CA VAL A 129 -17.35 1.06 2.19
C VAL A 129 -18.10 0.69 3.47
N ASP A 130 -19.30 0.14 3.28
CA ASP A 130 -20.13 -0.46 4.33
C ASP A 130 -19.98 -2.00 4.31
N PRO A 131 -20.19 -2.70 5.44
CA PRO A 131 -20.01 -4.14 5.54
C PRO A 131 -20.68 -4.93 4.42
N ASP A 132 -21.94 -4.60 4.08
CA ASP A 132 -22.72 -5.33 3.10
C ASP A 132 -22.57 -4.80 1.66
N SER A 133 -21.66 -3.86 1.43
CA SER A 133 -21.45 -3.29 0.10
C SER A 133 -20.65 -4.22 -0.81
N CYS A 134 -20.97 -4.15 -2.09
CA CYS A 134 -20.34 -4.97 -3.11
C CYS A 134 -19.02 -4.34 -3.59
N ASP A 135 -18.09 -5.19 -4.05
CA ASP A 135 -16.91 -4.71 -4.74
C ASP A 135 -17.27 -4.18 -6.14
N SER A 136 -16.83 -2.96 -6.45
CA SER A 136 -17.16 -2.30 -7.71
C SER A 136 -16.43 -2.87 -8.92
N ILE A 137 -15.39 -3.69 -8.72
CA ILE A 137 -14.56 -4.27 -9.79
C ILE A 137 -14.93 -5.73 -10.02
N PHE A 138 -15.03 -6.51 -8.94
CA PHE A 138 -15.27 -7.95 -8.98
C PHE A 138 -16.74 -8.32 -8.78
N HIS A 139 -17.59 -7.36 -8.40
CA HIS A 139 -19.00 -7.57 -8.09
C HIS A 139 -19.24 -8.69 -7.08
N LYS A 140 -18.30 -8.86 -6.13
CA LYS A 140 -18.39 -9.82 -5.03
C LYS A 140 -18.65 -9.12 -3.71
N PRO A 141 -19.35 -9.76 -2.76
CA PRO A 141 -19.46 -9.25 -1.41
C PRO A 141 -18.07 -8.99 -0.81
N ARG A 142 -17.89 -7.82 -0.20
CA ARG A 142 -16.61 -7.46 0.43
C ARG A 142 -16.37 -8.16 1.78
N GLY A 143 -17.35 -8.93 2.27
CA GLY A 143 -17.31 -9.59 3.57
C GLY A 143 -17.90 -8.67 4.65
N ASN A 144 -17.18 -8.47 5.76
CA ASN A 144 -17.58 -7.54 6.83
C ASN A 144 -16.46 -6.51 7.09
N PRO A 145 -16.09 -5.68 6.10
CA PRO A 145 -15.11 -4.62 6.31
C PRO A 145 -15.70 -3.54 7.23
N ARG A 146 -14.95 -3.14 8.27
CA ARG A 146 -15.36 -2.10 9.21
C ARG A 146 -14.40 -0.90 9.27
N PRO A 147 -14.07 -0.26 8.13
CA PRO A 147 -13.14 0.86 8.12
C PRO A 147 -13.71 2.10 8.82
N LYS A 148 -15.05 2.28 8.78
CA LYS A 148 -15.73 3.37 9.48
C LYS A 148 -15.58 3.27 11.00
N ASP A 149 -15.60 2.06 11.56
CA ASP A 149 -15.42 1.86 13.01
C ASP A 149 -14.00 2.28 13.43
N CYS A 150 -12.99 1.95 12.62
CA CYS A 150 -11.62 2.43 12.85
C CYS A 150 -11.54 3.96 12.74
N LEU A 151 -12.24 4.57 11.78
CA LEU A 151 -12.25 6.02 11.58
C LEU A 151 -13.00 6.77 12.68
N LYS A 152 -13.95 6.13 13.38
CA LYS A 152 -14.59 6.70 14.58
C LYS A 152 -13.69 6.61 15.79
N ARG A 153 -13.05 5.45 15.99
CA ARG A 153 -12.23 5.18 17.17
C ARG A 153 -10.90 5.91 17.17
N ALA A 154 -10.28 6.11 15.99
CA ALA A 154 -8.98 6.78 15.91
C ALA A 154 -9.00 8.23 16.45
N PRO A 155 -9.97 9.09 16.07
CA PRO A 155 -10.10 10.44 16.63
C PRO A 155 -10.19 10.48 18.16
N GLU A 156 -10.93 9.55 18.76
CA GLU A 156 -11.11 9.46 20.21
C GLU A 156 -9.79 9.13 20.92
N LEU A 157 -8.99 8.24 20.35
CA LEU A 157 -7.73 7.78 20.96
C LEU A 157 -6.62 8.84 20.93
N ILE A 158 -6.67 9.77 19.97
CA ILE A 158 -5.63 10.79 19.79
C ILE A 158 -6.07 12.19 20.20
N ASP A 159 -7.30 12.35 20.70
CA ASP A 159 -7.93 13.65 20.94
C ASP A 159 -7.83 14.56 19.69
N TYR A 160 -8.46 14.11 18.60
CA TYR A 160 -8.35 14.78 17.31
C TYR A 160 -8.94 16.20 17.33
N GLU A 161 -9.92 16.48 18.18
CA GLU A 161 -10.47 17.82 18.30
C GLU A 161 -9.45 18.81 18.90
N ALA A 162 -8.74 18.43 19.97
CA ALA A 162 -7.67 19.25 20.52
C ALA A 162 -6.56 19.49 19.49
N CYS A 163 -6.21 18.44 18.75
CA CYS A 163 -5.26 18.45 17.65
C CYS A 163 -5.64 19.43 16.52
N LEU A 164 -6.91 19.48 16.13
CA LEU A 164 -7.41 20.42 15.12
C LEU A 164 -7.35 21.88 15.62
N LYS A 165 -7.69 22.12 16.89
CA LYS A 165 -7.58 23.46 17.51
C LYS A 165 -6.13 23.96 17.54
N GLU A 166 -5.18 23.08 17.87
CA GLU A 166 -3.75 23.41 17.82
C GLU A 166 -3.31 23.75 16.39
N GLN A 167 -3.74 22.96 15.41
CA GLN A 167 -3.44 23.21 14.00
C GLN A 167 -3.98 24.58 13.55
N GLU A 168 -5.21 24.95 13.91
CA GLU A 168 -5.77 26.26 13.60
C GLU A 168 -4.99 27.40 14.25
N ALA A 169 -4.58 27.25 15.51
CA ALA A 169 -3.78 28.23 16.23
C ALA A 169 -2.44 28.51 15.53
N THR A 170 -1.79 27.48 14.98
CA THR A 170 -0.48 27.65 14.30
C THR A 170 -0.56 28.18 12.87
N ARG A 171 -1.77 28.33 12.29
CA ARG A 171 -1.94 28.51 10.84
C ARG A 171 -1.43 29.86 10.31
N ASN A 172 -1.35 30.89 11.15
CA ASN A 172 -1.04 32.27 10.75
C ASN A 172 -0.06 33.00 11.68
N ILE A 173 0.62 32.29 12.59
CA ILE A 173 1.37 32.94 13.69
C ILE A 173 2.89 32.74 13.56
N ASP A 174 3.37 31.66 12.93
CA ASP A 174 4.78 31.26 12.99
C ASP A 174 5.40 30.81 11.65
N ILE A 175 6.74 30.74 11.64
CA ILE A 175 7.57 30.12 10.57
C ILE A 175 7.30 28.60 10.47
N VAL A 176 6.71 28.01 11.52
CA VAL A 176 6.37 26.59 11.62
C VAL A 176 4.86 26.43 11.67
N SER A 177 4.30 25.67 10.74
CA SER A 177 2.88 25.28 10.76
C SER A 177 2.73 23.81 11.12
N ARG A 178 1.73 23.49 11.95
CA ARG A 178 1.36 22.11 12.26
C ARG A 178 0.19 21.69 11.38
N ARG A 179 0.25 20.48 10.83
CA ARG A 179 -0.85 19.87 10.08
C ARG A 179 -1.08 18.46 10.57
N GLN A 180 -2.31 18.20 10.93
CA GLN A 180 -2.81 16.92 11.36
C GLN A 180 -3.77 16.37 10.32
N SER A 181 -3.83 15.05 10.20
CA SER A 181 -4.74 14.36 9.30
C SER A 181 -4.92 12.93 9.76
N ILE A 182 -6.16 12.46 9.79
CA ILE A 182 -6.47 11.03 9.94
C ILE A 182 -6.70 10.43 8.56
N CYS A 183 -6.08 9.27 8.31
CA CYS A 183 -6.29 8.51 7.10
C CYS A 183 -6.57 7.05 7.46
N CYS A 184 -7.62 6.49 6.87
CA CYS A 184 -7.88 5.06 6.96
C CYS A 184 -7.49 4.34 5.65
N GLY A 185 -6.84 3.18 5.80
CA GLY A 185 -6.52 2.29 4.69
C GLY A 185 -7.67 1.34 4.40
N GLY A 186 -8.50 1.69 3.41
CA GLY A 186 -9.61 0.85 2.94
C GLY A 186 -10.16 1.35 1.60
N THR A 187 -10.94 0.53 0.90
CA THR A 187 -11.59 0.94 -0.35
C THR A 187 -12.68 1.98 -0.06
N LEU A 188 -12.68 3.10 -0.81
CA LEU A 188 -13.48 4.30 -0.54
C LEU A 188 -14.65 4.49 -1.53
N LEU A 189 -15.28 3.41 -1.98
CA LEU A 189 -16.37 3.48 -2.97
C LEU A 189 -17.53 2.55 -2.57
N SER A 190 -18.32 2.95 -1.57
CA SER A 190 -19.60 2.30 -1.22
C SER A 190 -20.73 2.58 -2.24
N GLY A 191 -20.57 3.60 -3.10
CA GLY A 191 -21.67 4.18 -3.88
C GLY A 191 -21.77 3.79 -5.37
N LEU A 192 -20.76 3.13 -5.95
CA LEU A 192 -20.76 2.82 -7.40
C LEU A 192 -21.62 1.61 -7.77
N CYS A 193 -22.15 0.86 -6.80
CA CYS A 193 -23.01 -0.31 -7.03
C CYS A 193 -24.52 0.03 -7.09
N ARG A 194 -24.92 1.30 -7.08
CA ARG A 194 -26.34 1.68 -7.20
C ARG A 194 -26.72 1.97 -8.65
N GLY A 195 -26.82 0.93 -9.47
CA GLY A 195 -27.42 1.00 -10.81
C GLY A 195 -27.01 -0.18 -11.69
N PRO A 196 -27.94 -0.86 -12.37
CA PRO A 196 -27.59 -1.77 -13.45
C PRO A 196 -27.21 -0.95 -14.70
N LEU A 197 -26.08 -1.32 -15.30
CA LEU A 197 -25.69 -1.31 -16.72
C LEU A 197 -24.19 -1.08 -16.88
#